data_AF-A0A6B8WN56-F1
#
_entry.id   AF-A0A6B8WN56-F1
#
_cell.length_a   1.000
_cell.length_b   1.000
_cell.length_c   1.000
_cell.angle_alpha   90.00
_cell.angle_beta   90.00
_cell.angle_gamma   90.00
#
_symmetry.space_group_name_H-M   'P 1'
#
loop_
_entity.id
_entity.type
_entity.pdbx_description
1 polymer ?
#
loop_
_entity_poly.entity_id
_entity_poly.type
_entity_poly.pdbx_seq_one_letter_code
_entity_poly.pdbx_strand_id
1 'polypeptide(L)' 'MSSISIREDFPVFADQIHVWALTTADFFREFGVNFPPATWGLW' A
#
# COMPACT_ATOMS: atom_id res chain seq x y z
N MET A 1 -10.76 14.25 24.62
CA MET A 1 -10.76 13.63 23.28
C MET A 1 -9.47 14.06 22.60
N SER A 2 -8.45 13.21 22.59
CA SER A 2 -7.22 13.49 21.86
C SER A 2 -7.53 13.53 20.37
N SER A 3 -7.16 14.62 19.71
CA SER A 3 -7.22 14.74 18.26
C SER A 3 -6.28 13.68 17.67
N ILE A 4 -6.84 12.60 17.14
CA ILE A 4 -6.08 11.58 16.40
C ILE A 4 -5.49 12.29 15.18
N SER A 5 -4.19 12.58 15.24
CA SER A 5 -3.48 13.21 14.15
C SER A 5 -3.23 12.14 13.10
N ILE A 6 -3.93 12.23 11.97
CA ILE A 6 -3.73 11.38 10.79
C ILE A 6 -2.24 11.21 10.45
N ARG A 7 -1.38 12.20 10.75
CA ARG A 7 0.07 12.15 10.52
C ARG A 7 0.83 11.16 11.41
N GLU A 8 0.34 10.85 12.61
CA GLU A 8 1.00 9.92 13.54
C GLU A 8 0.58 8.46 13.30
N ASP A 9 -0.66 8.23 12.87
CA ASP A 9 -1.17 6.89 12.51
C ASP A 9 -0.85 6.50 11.05
N PHE A 10 -0.63 7.50 10.17
CA PHE A 10 -0.30 7.28 8.77
C PHE A 10 0.87 6.33 8.51
N PRO A 11 2.02 6.39 9.22
CA PRO A 11 3.14 5.49 8.92
C PRO A 11 2.78 4.02 9.13
N VAL A 12 2.01 3.69 10.18
CA VAL A 12 1.60 2.30 10.45
C VAL A 12 0.55 1.84 9.45
N PHE A 13 -0.44 2.69 9.16
CA PHE A 13 -1.46 2.37 8.16
C PHE A 13 -0.88 2.30 6.75
N ALA A 14 0.08 3.15 6.40
CA ALA A 14 0.75 3.12 5.11
C ALA A 14 1.59 1.86 4.93
N ASP A 15 2.27 1.39 5.99
CA ASP A 15 3.02 0.13 5.95
C ASP A 15 2.09 -1.08 5.76
N GLN A 16 0.97 -1.11 6.48
CA GLN A 16 -0.05 -2.16 6.32
C GLN A 16 -0.69 -2.16 4.93
N ILE A 17 -1.04 -0.98 4.39
CA ILE A 17 -1.59 -0.85 3.04
C ILE A 17 -0.55 -1.24 2.00
N HIS A 18 0.74 -0.92 2.22
CA HIS A 18 1.82 -1.30 1.32
C HIS A 18 1.97 -2.82 1.23
N VAL A 19 1.98 -3.52 2.37
CA VAL A 19 2.02 -4.99 2.40
C VAL A 19 0.76 -5.61 1.78
N TRP A 20 -0.43 -5.06 2.09
CA TRP A 20 -1.68 -5.51 1.48
C TRP A 20 -1.69 -5.32 -0.05
N ALA A 21 -1.17 -4.20 -0.54
CA ALA A 21 -1.11 -3.90 -1.96
C ALA A 21 -0.14 -4.83 -2.70
N LEU A 22 1.04 -5.10 -2.13
CA LEU A 22 2.01 -6.03 -2.73
C LEU A 22 1.48 -7.46 -2.78
N THR A 23 0.92 -7.95 -1.67
CA THR A 23 0.34 -9.30 -1.62
C THR A 23 -0.85 -9.47 -2.57
N THR A 24 -1.71 -8.45 -2.66
CA THR A 24 -2.82 -8.43 -3.62
C THR A 24 -2.30 -8.40 -5.06
N ALA A 25 -1.28 -7.59 -5.34
CA ALA A 25 -0.66 -7.52 -6.66
C ALA A 25 -0.05 -8.88 -7.08
N ASP A 26 0.65 -9.56 -6.17
CA ASP A 26 1.23 -10.88 -6.42
C ASP A 26 0.16 -11.95 -6.67
N PHE A 27 -0.92 -11.95 -5.90
CA PHE A 27 -2.06 -12.84 -6.13
C PHE A 27 -2.63 -12.68 -7.54
N PHE A 28 -2.85 -11.44 -7.98
CA PHE A 28 -3.46 -11.17 -9.28
C PHE A 28 -2.50 -11.28 -10.47
N ARG A 29 -1.18 -11.27 -10.24
CA ARG A 29 -0.18 -11.56 -11.29
C ARG A 29 -0.35 -12.95 -11.88
N GLU A 30 -0.72 -13.95 -11.06
CA GLU A 30 -1.02 -15.31 -11.53
C GLU A 30 -2.26 -15.36 -12.45
N PHE A 31 -3.17 -14.39 -12.33
CA PHE A 31 -4.35 -14.23 -13.18
C PHE A 31 -4.09 -13.33 -14.40
N GLY A 32 -2.83 -12.95 -14.66
CA GLY A 32 -2.44 -12.13 -15.80
C GLY A 32 -2.68 -10.62 -15.63
N VAL A 33 -3.02 -10.16 -14.42
CA VAL A 33 -3.17 -8.72 -14.13
C VAL A 33 -1.81 -8.14 -13.77
N ASN A 34 -1.29 -7.27 -14.63
CA ASN A 34 0.00 -6.62 -14.40
C ASN A 34 -0.17 -5.35 -13.56
N PHE A 35 0.05 -5.47 -12.26
CA PHE A 35 0.09 -4.33 -11.36
C PHE A 35 1.38 -3.53 -11.52
N PRO A 36 1.30 -2.20 -11.40
CA PRO A 36 2.46 -1.34 -11.29
C PRO A 36 3.50 -1.81 -10.28
N PRO A 37 4.81 -1.76 -10.57
CA PRO A 37 5.82 -1.85 -9.50
C PRO A 37 5.65 -0.67 -8.54
N ALA A 38 6.04 -0.85 -7.28
CA ALA A 38 5.92 0.17 -6.23
C ALA A 38 6.60 1.51 -6.56
N THR A 39 7.47 1.53 -7.57
CA THR A 39 8.15 2.73 -8.08
C THR A 39 7.35 3.53 -9.10
N TRP A 40 6.20 3.04 -9.57
CA TRP A 40 5.40 3.74 -10.57
C TRP A 40 4.70 4.94 -9.93
N GLY A 41 5.17 6.15 -10.26
CA GLY A 41 4.63 7.41 -9.73
C GLY A 41 5.53 8.12 -8.71
N LEU A 42 6.72 7.58 -8.39
CA LEU A 42 7.75 8.24 -7.58
C LEU A 42 8.65 9.19 -8.42
N TRP A 43 8.06 9.94 -9.36
CA TRP A 43 8.76 10.98 -10.13
C TRP A 43 8.83 12.30 -9.35
#